data_AF-A0A497LT13-F1
#
_entry.id   AF-A0A497LT13-F1
#
_cell.length_a   1.000
_cell.length_b   1.000
_cell.length_c   1.000
_cell.angle_alpha   90.00
_cell.angle_beta   90.00
_cell.angle_gamma   90.00
#
_symmetry.space_group_name_H-M   'P 1'
#
loop_
_entity.id
_entity.type
_entity.pdbx_description
1 polymer ?
#
loop_
_entity_poly.entity_id
_entity_poly.type
_entity_poly.pdbx_seq_one_letter_code
_entity_poly.pdbx_strand_id
1 'polypeptide(L)'
;MTLLSEVIAKIKELKAVYGYDFNIPNIYGVADFRRNEFVFLAKKAVREVIKEHEDELDRLKKNILVQKCMKAIMKLWINPESYSTLEQIVEQAYEYAKS
;
A
#
# COMPACT_ATOMS: atom_id res chain seq x y z
N MET A 1 1.78 7.64 -13.81
CA MET A 1 1.13 6.76 -12.83
C MET A 1 0.80 7.60 -11.61
N THR A 2 -0.21 7.22 -10.83
CA THR A 2 -0.49 7.85 -9.52
C THR A 2 0.29 7.14 -8.43
N LEU A 3 0.60 7.81 -7.32
CA LEU A 3 1.33 7.22 -6.20
C LEU A 3 0.61 5.98 -5.66
N LEU A 4 -0.73 6.01 -5.61
CA LEU A 4 -1.51 4.84 -5.19
C LEU A 4 -1.39 3.66 -6.17
N SER A 5 -1.37 3.93 -7.47
CA SER A 5 -1.17 2.89 -8.50
C SER A 5 0.22 2.25 -8.41
N GLU A 6 1.25 3.03 -8.09
CA GLU A 6 2.64 2.57 -7.91
C GLU A 6 2.76 1.68 -6.67
N VAL A 7 2.13 2.08 -5.56
CA VAL A 7 2.05 1.24 -4.35
C VAL A 7 1.38 -0.10 -4.66
N ILE A 8 0.27 -0.10 -5.40
CA ILE A 8 -0.42 -1.36 -5.79
C ILE A 8 0.46 -2.22 -6.69
N ALA A 9 1.19 -1.61 -7.64
CA ALA A 9 2.13 -2.32 -8.49
C ALA A 9 3.26 -2.96 -7.65
N LYS A 10 3.85 -2.21 -6.71
CA LYS A 10 4.88 -2.71 -5.79
C LYS A 10 4.35 -3.83 -4.88
N ILE A 11 3.09 -3.77 -4.42
CA ILE A 11 2.48 -4.88 -3.67
C ILE A 11 2.44 -6.16 -4.51
N LYS A 12 2.07 -6.06 -5.80
CA LYS A 12 2.04 -7.23 -6.70
C LYS A 12 3.44 -7.80 -6.92
N GLU A 13 4.43 -6.94 -7.12
CA GLU A 13 5.85 -7.34 -7.23
C GLU A 13 6.31 -8.08 -5.96
N LEU A 14 6.11 -7.47 -4.78
CA LEU A 14 6.50 -8.07 -3.51
C LEU A 14 5.75 -9.37 -3.23
N LYS A 15 4.49 -9.50 -3.67
CA LYS A 15 3.74 -10.76 -3.56
C LYS A 15 4.34 -11.85 -4.44
N ALA A 16 4.85 -11.53 -5.62
CA ALA A 16 5.51 -12.52 -6.48
C ALA A 16 6.83 -13.02 -5.88
N VAL A 17 7.54 -12.18 -5.12
CA VAL A 17 8.83 -12.51 -4.50
C VAL A 17 8.70 -13.17 -3.14
N TYR A 18 7.81 -12.64 -2.29
CA TYR A 18 7.69 -13.01 -0.88
C TYR A 18 6.37 -13.70 -0.53
N GLY A 19 5.49 -13.91 -1.51
CA GLY A 19 4.20 -14.53 -1.29
C GLY A 19 4.35 -15.98 -0.83
N TYR A 20 3.61 -16.35 0.20
CA TYR A 20 3.57 -17.73 0.66
C TYR A 20 2.71 -18.57 -0.29
N ASP A 21 3.19 -19.78 -0.63
CA ASP A 21 2.35 -20.78 -1.27
C ASP A 21 1.40 -21.39 -0.22
N PHE A 22 0.18 -20.86 -0.15
CA PHE A 22 -0.85 -21.36 0.75
C PHE A 22 -1.67 -22.52 0.15
N ASN A 23 -1.05 -23.44 -0.60
CA ASN A 23 -1.62 -24.74 -0.94
C ASN A 23 -1.70 -25.68 0.28
N ILE A 24 -2.34 -25.20 1.35
CA ILE A 24 -2.49 -25.90 2.62
C ILE A 24 -3.99 -26.06 2.88
N PRO A 25 -4.50 -27.25 3.22
CA PRO A 25 -5.89 -27.45 3.58
C PRO A 25 -6.31 -26.44 4.66
N ASN A 26 -7.50 -25.85 4.51
CA ASN A 26 -8.02 -24.76 5.34
C ASN A 26 -8.42 -25.23 6.75
N ILE A 27 -7.45 -25.75 7.50
CA ILE A 27 -7.63 -26.32 8.84
C ILE A 27 -7.49 -25.22 9.92
N TYR A 28 -6.78 -24.12 9.63
CA TYR A 28 -6.37 -23.12 10.63
C TYR A 28 -6.67 -21.64 10.29
N GLY A 29 -7.70 -21.34 9.49
CA GLY A 29 -8.09 -19.94 9.27
C GLY A 29 -7.22 -19.20 8.26
N VAL A 30 -7.13 -19.74 7.04
CA VAL A 30 -6.34 -19.18 5.92
C VAL A 30 -6.66 -17.70 5.61
N ALA A 31 -7.87 -17.23 5.96
CA ALA A 31 -8.28 -15.84 5.77
C ALA A 31 -7.42 -14.84 6.57
N ASP A 32 -7.10 -15.14 7.84
CA ASP A 32 -6.29 -14.25 8.68
C ASP A 32 -4.84 -14.21 8.21
N PHE A 33 -4.30 -15.36 7.77
CA PHE A 33 -2.97 -15.44 7.19
C PHE A 33 -2.83 -14.60 5.91
N ARG A 34 -3.79 -14.70 4.99
CA ARG A 34 -3.80 -13.89 3.75
C ARG A 34 -3.93 -12.41 4.03
N ARG A 35 -4.75 -12.01 5.01
CA ARG A 35 -4.85 -10.60 5.43
C ARG A 35 -3.54 -10.12 6.02
N ASN A 36 -2.93 -10.88 6.92
CA ASN A 36 -1.68 -10.50 7.56
C ASN A 36 -0.53 -10.41 6.54
N GLU A 37 -0.45 -11.35 5.61
CA GLU A 37 0.47 -11.29 4.46
C GLU A 37 0.24 -10.00 3.67
N PHE A 38 -1.00 -9.72 3.26
CA PHE A 38 -1.32 -8.50 2.52
C PHE A 38 -0.90 -7.24 3.28
N VAL A 39 -1.20 -7.13 4.58
CA VAL A 39 -0.80 -5.98 5.41
C VAL A 39 0.72 -5.85 5.48
N PHE A 40 1.45 -6.96 5.61
CA PHE A 40 2.90 -6.96 5.64
C PHE A 40 3.49 -6.43 4.32
N LEU A 41 3.03 -6.98 3.19
CA LEU A 41 3.46 -6.56 1.86
C LEU A 41 3.09 -5.10 1.57
N ALA A 42 1.88 -4.68 1.93
CA ALA A 42 1.42 -3.30 1.79
C ALA A 42 2.28 -2.29 2.56
N LYS A 43 2.63 -2.59 3.83
CA LYS A 43 3.52 -1.73 4.61
C LYS A 43 4.89 -1.59 3.98
N LYS A 44 5.44 -2.67 3.43
CA LYS A 44 6.73 -2.66 2.74
C LYS A 44 6.65 -1.85 1.44
N ALA A 45 5.64 -2.10 0.61
CA ALA A 45 5.41 -1.40 -0.64
C ALA A 45 5.30 0.12 -0.45
N VAL A 46 4.47 0.57 0.51
CA VAL A 46 4.31 2.01 0.81
C VAL A 46 5.63 2.66 1.19
N ARG A 47 6.47 1.99 1.98
CA ARG A 47 7.78 2.53 2.38
C ARG A 47 8.75 2.59 1.21
N GLU A 48 8.78 1.57 0.37
CA GLU A 48 9.68 1.53 -0.79
C GLU A 48 9.31 2.61 -1.81
N VAL A 49 8.02 2.73 -2.17
CA VAL A 49 7.57 3.76 -3.10
C VAL A 49 7.83 5.17 -2.54
N ILE A 50 7.46 5.45 -1.29
CA ILE A 50 7.72 6.79 -0.71
C ILE A 50 9.24 7.10 -0.63
N LYS A 51 10.08 6.07 -0.51
CA LYS A 51 11.54 6.23 -0.56
C LYS A 51 12.05 6.51 -1.97
N GLU A 52 11.41 5.98 -3.01
CA GLU A 52 11.74 6.31 -4.41
C GLU A 52 11.46 7.81 -4.72
N HIS A 53 10.51 8.42 -4.00
CA HIS A 53 10.19 9.85 -4.05
C HIS A 53 10.83 10.66 -2.92
N GLU A 54 11.87 10.15 -2.25
CA GLU A 54 12.37 10.77 -1.02
C GLU A 54 12.88 12.20 -1.21
N ASP A 55 13.48 12.47 -2.38
CA ASP A 55 14.15 13.72 -2.73
C ASP A 55 13.18 14.89 -2.99
N GLU A 56 11.95 14.58 -3.44
CA GLU A 56 10.91 15.59 -3.68
C GLU A 56 10.00 15.82 -2.46
N LEU A 57 10.19 15.05 -1.39
CA LEU A 57 9.30 15.02 -0.24
C LEU A 57 9.90 15.66 1.02
N ASP A 58 9.12 16.54 1.64
CA ASP A 58 9.39 17.08 2.96
C ASP A 58 9.43 15.97 4.02
N ARG A 59 10.56 15.87 4.73
CA ARG A 59 10.80 14.87 5.77
C ARG A 59 9.74 14.87 6.87
N LEU A 60 9.21 16.03 7.25
CA LEU A 60 8.20 16.15 8.30
C LEU A 60 6.82 15.68 7.83
N LYS A 61 6.53 15.82 6.54
CA LYS A 61 5.22 15.50 5.94
C LYS A 61 5.13 14.05 5.44
N LYS A 62 6.26 13.36 5.22
CA LYS A 62 6.32 11.94 4.82
C LYS A 62 5.43 11.02 5.66
N ASN A 63 5.37 11.24 6.98
CA ASN A 63 4.56 10.43 7.88
C ASN A 63 3.06 10.50 7.57
N ILE A 64 2.57 11.67 7.16
CA ILE A 64 1.16 11.88 6.79
C ILE A 64 0.88 11.11 5.50
N LEU A 65 1.76 11.21 4.51
CA LEU A 65 1.63 10.48 3.25
C LEU A 65 1.58 8.96 3.45
N VAL A 66 2.49 8.41 4.27
CA VAL A 66 2.51 6.98 4.63
C VAL A 66 1.16 6.56 5.24
N GLN A 67 0.62 7.34 6.19
CA GLN A 67 -0.65 7.02 6.85
C GLN A 67 -1.82 7.04 5.86
N LYS A 68 -1.88 8.03 4.96
CA LYS A 68 -2.92 8.14 3.94
C LYS A 68 -2.85 6.97 2.95
N CYS A 69 -1.65 6.63 2.47
CA CYS A 69 -1.44 5.47 1.59
C CYS A 69 -1.88 4.16 2.27
N MET A 70 -1.44 3.92 3.52
CA MET A 70 -1.80 2.69 4.22
C MET A 70 -3.31 2.59 4.46
N LYS A 71 -3.97 3.70 4.83
CA LYS A 71 -5.43 3.73 5.02
C LYS A 71 -6.17 3.47 3.70
N ALA A 72 -5.70 4.04 2.59
CA ALA A 72 -6.26 3.81 1.27
C ALA A 72 -6.15 2.33 0.86
N ILE A 73 -4.96 1.72 1.00
CA ILE A 73 -4.74 0.30 0.67
C ILE A 73 -5.61 -0.62 1.51
N MET A 74 -5.72 -0.38 2.82
CA MET A 74 -6.61 -1.17 3.68
C MET A 74 -8.09 -1.02 3.31
N LYS A 75 -8.51 0.17 2.88
CA LYS A 75 -9.89 0.40 2.45
C LYS A 75 -10.17 -0.26 1.10
N LEU A 76 -9.21 -0.25 0.18
CA LEU A 76 -9.30 -0.93 -1.11
C LEU A 76 -9.43 -2.44 -0.99
N TRP A 77 -8.80 -3.05 0.03
CA TRP A 77 -8.99 -4.48 0.30
C TRP A 77 -10.45 -4.84 0.59
N ILE A 78 -11.18 -3.95 1.27
CA ILE A 78 -12.58 -4.16 1.66
C ILE A 78 -13.54 -3.69 0.57
N ASN A 79 -13.26 -2.53 -0.03
CA ASN A 79 -14.10 -1.90 -1.05
C ASN A 79 -13.24 -1.37 -2.21
N PRO A 80 -13.03 -2.19 -3.25
CA PRO A 80 -12.27 -1.80 -4.44
C PRO A 80 -12.90 -0.65 -5.24
N GLU A 81 -14.22 -0.50 -5.21
CA GLU A 81 -14.95 0.54 -5.97
C GLU A 81 -14.61 1.97 -5.49
N SER A 82 -14.07 2.09 -4.27
CA SER A 82 -13.60 3.38 -3.72
C SER A 82 -12.28 3.87 -4.32
N TYR A 83 -11.73 3.21 -5.34
CA TYR A 83 -10.41 3.51 -5.89
C TYR A 83 -10.23 4.97 -6.27
N SER A 84 -11.06 5.51 -7.16
CA SER A 84 -10.87 6.88 -7.67
C SER A 84 -10.89 7.92 -6.55
N THR A 85 -11.75 7.74 -5.56
CA THR A 85 -11.83 8.64 -4.38
C THR A 85 -10.57 8.52 -3.51
N LEU A 86 -10.08 7.30 -3.29
CA LEU A 86 -8.90 7.07 -2.45
C LEU A 86 -7.61 7.53 -3.15
N GLU A 87 -7.54 7.37 -4.46
CA GLU A 87 -6.47 7.89 -5.30
C GLU A 87 -6.36 9.40 -5.16
N GLN A 88 -7.46 10.15 -5.32
CA GLN A 88 -7.47 11.60 -5.12
C GLN A 88 -6.98 12.02 -3.73
N ILE A 89 -7.39 11.30 -2.68
CA ILE A 89 -6.95 11.58 -1.30
C ILE A 89 -5.44 11.36 -1.15
N VAL A 90 -4.89 10.32 -1.77
CA VAL A 90 -3.46 10.01 -1.75
C VAL A 90 -2.68 11.05 -2.54
N GLU A 91 -3.13 11.43 -3.73
CA GLU A 91 -2.49 12.46 -4.56
C GLU A 91 -2.48 13.83 -3.86
N GLN A 92 -3.58 14.23 -3.22
CA GLN A 92 -3.60 15.46 -2.43
C GLN A 92 -2.59 15.42 -1.28
N ALA A 93 -2.46 14.27 -0.60
CA ALA A 93 -1.47 14.10 0.45
C ALA A 93 -0.04 14.11 -0.10
N TYR A 94 0.14 13.60 -1.33
CA TYR A 94 1.42 13.57 -2.01
C TYR A 94 1.87 14.98 -2.40
N GLU A 95 1.02 15.74 -3.07
CA GLU A 95 1.26 17.14 -3.41
C GLU A 95 1.50 18.02 -2.18
N TYR A 96 0.75 17.79 -1.08
CA TYR A 96 1.01 18.49 0.18
C TYR A 96 2.40 18.18 0.77
N ALA A 97 2.86 16.94 0.60
CA ALA A 97 4.13 16.46 1.11
C ALA A 97 5.32 16.89 0.25
N LYS A 98 5.11 17.28 -1.01
CA LYS A 98 6.14 17.90 -1.84
C LYS A 98 6.59 19.24 -1.26
N SER A 99 7.86 19.58 -1.48
CA SER A 99 8.47 20.83 -1.00
C SER A 99 9.14 21.62 -2.11
#